data_AF-A0A183H6A5-F1
#
_entry.id   AF-A0A183H6A5-F1
#
_cell.length_a   1.000
_cell.length_b   1.000
_cell.length_c   1.000
_cell.angle_alpha   90.00
_cell.angle_beta   90.00
_cell.angle_gamma   90.00
#
_symmetry.space_group_name_H-M   'P 1'
#
loop_
_entity.id
_entity.type
_entity.pdbx_description
1 polymer ?
#
loop_
_entity_poly.entity_id
_entity_poly.type
_entity_poly.pdbx_seq_one_letter_code
_entity_poly.pdbx_strand_id
1 'polypeptide(L)'
;FSVERFPLLVVIIKEKSVILPINVAWGCDGPEQVVNKLMEGLEEYQRIKNAEAAEERERIEREKIREEQAREYEQSLAQDRARQERLEREKNEQKAEEERRAKEEQDKTKRLQELAASLPMEPAAGETNIAIVRVRFPDGNMQLRRFRMSEPLRNIALFVESKGYSLDTHRIWTSDMPMKNVVESYDLNRSLADIKWPVREQITVDEK
;
A
#
# COMPACT_ATOMS: atom_id res chain seq x y z
N PHE A 1 -36.30 78.47 -36.19
CA PHE A 1 -35.05 78.24 -35.44
C PHE A 1 -34.11 79.40 -35.74
N SER A 2 -33.75 80.21 -34.75
CA SER A 2 -32.89 81.38 -34.95
C SER A 2 -31.50 80.91 -35.38
N VAL A 3 -30.99 81.48 -36.48
CA VAL A 3 -29.68 81.18 -37.10
C VAL A 3 -28.51 81.43 -36.12
N GLU A 4 -28.76 82.20 -35.06
CA GLU A 4 -27.83 82.59 -34.00
C GLU A 4 -27.34 81.44 -33.09
N ARG A 5 -27.92 80.23 -33.19
CA ARG A 5 -27.55 79.08 -32.33
C ARG A 5 -26.48 78.16 -32.92
N PHE A 6 -26.01 78.45 -34.14
CA PHE A 6 -24.97 77.68 -34.82
C PHE A 6 -23.67 78.50 -34.90
N PRO A 7 -22.49 77.88 -34.81
CA PRO A 7 -22.22 76.43 -34.73
C PRO A 7 -22.59 75.80 -33.37
N LEU A 8 -22.79 74.48 -33.35
CA LEU A 8 -23.18 73.72 -32.15
C LEU A 8 -22.11 72.67 -31.82
N LEU A 9 -21.75 72.55 -30.54
CA LEU A 9 -20.90 71.50 -30.02
C LEU A 9 -21.64 70.72 -28.92
N VAL A 10 -21.76 69.40 -29.10
CA VAL A 10 -22.41 68.52 -28.12
C VAL A 10 -21.36 67.60 -27.50
N VAL A 11 -21.30 67.61 -26.17
CA VAL A 11 -20.46 66.72 -25.38
C VAL A 11 -21.30 65.51 -24.99
N ILE A 12 -20.88 64.33 -25.43
CA ILE A 12 -21.53 63.05 -25.13
C ILE A 12 -20.60 62.17 -24.31
N ILE A 13 -21.15 61.39 -23.38
CA ILE A 13 -20.42 60.37 -22.64
C ILE A 13 -21.16 59.06 -22.75
N LYS A 14 -20.40 57.96 -22.68
CA LYS A 14 -20.92 56.61 -22.59
C LYS A 14 -20.79 56.12 -21.15
N GLU A 15 -21.90 55.75 -20.54
CA GLU A 15 -21.97 55.16 -19.20
C GLU A 15 -22.76 53.85 -19.28
N LYS A 16 -22.20 52.73 -18.81
CA LYS A 16 -22.89 51.42 -18.79
C LYS A 16 -23.55 51.04 -20.14
N SER A 17 -22.83 51.32 -21.23
CA SER A 17 -23.29 51.11 -22.62
C SER A 17 -24.39 52.03 -23.14
N VAL A 18 -24.82 53.04 -22.37
CA VAL A 18 -25.75 54.09 -22.79
C VAL A 18 -24.97 55.35 -23.14
N ILE A 19 -25.30 55.98 -24.27
CA ILE A 19 -24.68 57.25 -24.71
C ILE A 19 -25.63 58.38 -24.33
N LEU A 20 -25.14 59.36 -23.57
CA LEU A 20 -25.92 60.49 -23.07
C LEU A 20 -25.23 61.81 -23.40
N PRO A 21 -25.95 62.84 -23.91
CA PRO A 21 -25.43 64.19 -24.04
C PRO A 21 -25.40 64.85 -22.66
N ILE A 22 -24.24 65.36 -22.25
CA ILE A 22 -24.02 65.97 -20.94
C ILE A 22 -23.92 67.47 -21.02
N ASN A 23 -23.40 68.00 -22.13
CA ASN A 23 -23.33 69.44 -22.31
C ASN A 23 -23.51 69.83 -23.78
N VAL A 24 -24.03 71.04 -23.97
CA VAL A 24 -24.29 71.61 -25.30
C VAL A 24 -23.80 73.05 -25.30
N ALA A 25 -22.83 73.34 -26.16
CA ALA A 25 -22.27 74.66 -26.40
C ALA A 25 -22.82 75.23 -27.71
N TRP A 26 -23.45 76.40 -27.63
CA TRP A 26 -24.08 77.09 -28.76
C TRP A 26 -23.13 78.16 -29.33
N GLY A 27 -23.34 78.56 -30.58
CA GLY A 27 -22.47 79.53 -31.25
C GLY A 27 -22.45 80.93 -30.62
N CYS A 28 -23.46 81.24 -29.79
CA CYS A 28 -23.54 82.47 -28.99
C CYS A 28 -22.80 82.39 -27.65
N ASP A 29 -22.26 81.23 -27.26
CA ASP A 29 -21.52 81.07 -26.01
C ASP A 29 -20.10 81.66 -26.14
N GLY A 30 -19.64 82.36 -25.11
CA GLY A 30 -18.26 82.85 -25.04
C GLY A 30 -17.25 81.70 -24.91
N PRO A 31 -15.98 81.90 -25.29
CA PRO A 31 -14.96 80.84 -25.26
C PRO A 31 -14.77 80.23 -23.86
N GLU A 32 -14.84 81.05 -22.81
CA GLU A 32 -14.74 80.60 -21.42
C GLU A 32 -15.91 79.68 -21.02
N GLN A 33 -17.13 79.97 -21.49
CA GLN A 33 -18.31 79.14 -21.24
C GLN A 33 -18.20 77.79 -21.94
N VAL A 34 -17.67 77.76 -23.16
CA VAL A 34 -17.43 76.51 -23.89
C VAL A 34 -16.39 75.64 -23.19
N VAL A 35 -15.30 76.24 -22.71
CA VAL A 35 -14.25 75.53 -21.96
C VAL A 35 -14.82 74.97 -20.66
N ASN A 36 -15.61 75.73 -19.91
CA ASN A 36 -16.25 75.25 -18.67
C ASN A 36 -17.16 74.04 -18.94
N LYS A 37 -17.99 74.08 -19.99
CA LYS A 37 -18.85 72.95 -20.39
C LYS A 37 -18.05 71.70 -20.78
N LEU A 38 -16.89 71.87 -21.41
CA LEU A 38 -15.98 70.78 -21.75
C LEU A 38 -15.29 70.20 -20.51
N MET A 39 -14.85 71.06 -19.59
CA MET A 39 -14.24 70.65 -18.32
C MET A 39 -15.22 69.86 -17.46
N GLU A 40 -16.47 70.32 -17.33
CA GLU A 40 -17.54 69.58 -16.65
C GLU A 40 -17.76 68.19 -17.27
N GLY A 41 -17.80 68.12 -18.61
CA GLY A 41 -17.92 66.84 -19.31
C GLY A 41 -16.72 65.91 -19.09
N LEU A 42 -15.50 66.45 -19.03
CA LEU A 42 -14.29 65.68 -18.77
C LEU A 42 -14.25 65.16 -17.32
N GLU A 43 -14.64 65.99 -16.36
CA GLU A 43 -14.73 65.60 -14.94
C GLU A 43 -15.75 64.48 -14.73
N GLU A 44 -16.92 64.57 -15.37
CA GLU A 44 -17.93 63.51 -15.31
C GLU A 44 -17.43 62.21 -15.97
N TYR A 45 -16.79 62.30 -17.14
CA TYR A 45 -16.17 61.14 -17.79
C TYR A 45 -15.14 60.47 -16.88
N GLN A 46 -14.31 61.26 -16.21
CA GLN A 46 -13.26 60.76 -15.35
C GLN A 46 -13.81 60.11 -14.09
N ARG A 47 -14.90 60.64 -13.52
CA ARG A 47 -15.65 60.00 -12.42
C ARG A 47 -16.19 58.64 -12.85
N ILE A 48 -16.90 58.58 -13.98
CA ILE A 48 -17.47 57.33 -14.51
C ILE A 48 -16.37 56.30 -14.76
N LYS A 49 -15.30 56.70 -15.46
CA LYS A 49 -14.16 55.82 -15.78
C LYS A 49 -13.48 55.29 -14.52
N ASN A 50 -13.29 56.13 -13.50
CA ASN A 50 -12.66 55.72 -12.25
C ASN A 50 -13.58 54.76 -11.46
N ALA A 51 -14.89 54.99 -11.46
CA ALA A 51 -15.85 54.09 -10.84
C ALA A 51 -15.88 52.72 -11.52
N GLU A 52 -15.98 52.67 -12.86
CA GLU A 52 -15.93 51.41 -13.62
C GLU A 52 -14.60 50.67 -13.41
N ALA A 53 -13.47 51.38 -13.39
CA ALA A 53 -12.17 50.78 -13.11
C ALA A 53 -12.05 50.23 -11.68
N ALA A 54 -12.69 50.87 -10.70
CA ALA A 54 -12.72 50.38 -9.32
C ALA A 54 -13.60 49.14 -9.18
N GLU A 55 -14.80 49.15 -9.76
CA GLU A 55 -15.71 47.99 -9.78
C GLU A 55 -15.06 46.76 -10.45
N GLU A 56 -14.39 46.97 -11.60
CA GLU A 56 -13.71 45.88 -12.30
C GLU A 56 -12.55 45.30 -11.49
N ARG A 57 -11.77 46.16 -10.82
CA ARG A 57 -10.69 45.70 -9.92
C ARG A 57 -11.23 44.86 -8.77
N GLU A 58 -12.31 45.32 -8.13
CA GLU A 58 -12.94 44.60 -7.03
C GLU A 58 -13.50 43.25 -7.51
N ARG A 59 -14.09 43.21 -8.70
CA ARG A 59 -14.57 41.96 -9.30
C ARG A 59 -13.43 40.98 -9.55
N ILE A 60 -12.35 41.43 -10.19
CA ILE A 60 -11.17 40.59 -10.48
C ILE A 60 -10.58 40.06 -9.17
N GLU A 61 -10.47 40.90 -8.13
CA GLU A 61 -9.95 40.48 -6.83
C GLU A 61 -10.83 39.42 -6.16
N ARG A 62 -12.16 39.61 -6.18
CA ARG A 62 -13.12 38.61 -5.68
C ARG A 62 -13.06 37.30 -6.46
N GLU A 63 -12.93 37.37 -7.79
CA GLU A 63 -12.80 36.18 -8.63
C GLU A 63 -11.48 35.43 -8.34
N LYS A 64 -10.36 36.14 -8.20
CA LYS A 64 -9.06 35.55 -7.81
C LYS A 64 -9.11 34.84 -6.46
N ILE A 65 -9.71 35.47 -5.45
CA ILE A 65 -9.85 34.85 -4.12
C ILE A 65 -10.67 33.56 -4.20
N ARG A 66 -11.77 33.55 -4.97
CA ARG A 66 -12.57 32.34 -5.15
C ARG A 66 -11.81 31.24 -5.90
N GLU A 67 -11.05 31.62 -6.93
CA GLU A 67 -10.24 30.68 -7.70
C GLU A 67 -9.14 30.05 -6.82
N GLU A 68 -8.46 30.86 -6.01
CA GLU A 68 -7.43 30.38 -5.09
C GLU A 68 -8.01 29.44 -4.03
N GLN A 69 -9.14 29.81 -3.41
CA GLN A 69 -9.85 28.94 -2.47
C GLN A 69 -10.34 27.64 -3.12
N ALA A 70 -10.86 27.70 -4.35
CA ALA A 70 -11.27 26.51 -5.09
C ALA A 70 -10.08 25.59 -5.36
N ARG A 71 -8.93 26.15 -5.76
CA ARG A 71 -7.71 25.38 -6.02
C ARG A 71 -7.19 24.70 -4.75
N GLU A 72 -7.15 25.42 -3.63
CA GLU A 72 -6.73 24.85 -2.34
C GLU A 72 -7.69 23.75 -1.87
N TYR A 73 -8.99 23.95 -2.04
CA TYR A 73 -9.99 22.95 -1.69
C TYR A 73 -9.85 21.67 -2.54
N GLU A 74 -9.67 21.82 -3.85
CA GLU A 74 -9.44 20.68 -4.75
C GLU A 74 -8.15 19.92 -4.41
N GLN A 75 -7.06 20.64 -4.11
CA GLN A 75 -5.81 20.03 -3.68
C GLN A 75 -5.96 19.25 -2.37
N SER A 76 -6.66 19.83 -1.38
CA SER A 76 -6.95 19.17 -0.11
C SER A 76 -7.78 17.90 -0.31
N LEU A 77 -8.84 17.98 -1.11
CA LEU A 77 -9.70 16.84 -1.42
C LEU A 77 -8.93 15.72 -2.14
N ALA A 78 -8.04 16.07 -3.07
CA ALA A 78 -7.19 15.11 -3.76
C ALA A 78 -6.19 14.43 -2.81
N GLN A 79 -5.60 15.18 -1.87
CA GLN A 79 -4.71 14.62 -0.86
C GLN A 79 -5.45 13.66 0.09
N ASP A 80 -6.64 14.04 0.55
CA ASP A 80 -7.46 13.19 1.42
C ASP A 80 -7.87 11.90 0.72
N ARG A 81 -8.31 11.96 -0.54
CA ARG A 81 -8.61 10.77 -1.35
C ARG A 81 -7.39 9.88 -1.52
N ALA A 82 -6.24 10.45 -1.91
CA ALA A 82 -5.00 9.69 -2.08
C ALA A 82 -4.48 9.07 -0.77
N ARG A 83 -4.77 9.70 0.38
CA ARG A 83 -4.45 9.15 1.70
C ARG A 83 -5.37 7.98 2.05
N GLN A 84 -6.67 8.12 1.82
CA GLN A 84 -7.64 7.06 2.06
C GLN A 84 -7.35 5.84 1.19
N GLU A 85 -7.11 6.03 -0.11
CA GLU A 85 -6.76 4.93 -1.02
C GLU A 85 -5.47 4.21 -0.62
N ARG A 86 -4.45 4.95 -0.15
CA ARG A 86 -3.21 4.33 0.36
C ARG A 86 -3.46 3.49 1.60
N LEU A 87 -4.21 4.01 2.57
CA LEU A 87 -4.56 3.29 3.79
C LEU A 87 -5.40 2.04 3.49
N GLU A 88 -6.33 2.11 2.54
CA GLU A 88 -7.13 0.95 2.12
C GLU A 88 -6.28 -0.11 1.42
N ARG A 89 -5.36 0.30 0.54
CA ARG A 89 -4.42 -0.63 -0.11
C ARG A 89 -3.50 -1.30 0.90
N GLU A 90 -2.88 -0.54 1.79
CA GLU A 90 -2.01 -1.10 2.84
C GLU A 90 -2.79 -2.07 3.74
N LYS A 91 -4.03 -1.73 4.13
CA LYS A 91 -4.87 -2.63 4.93
C LYS A 91 -5.25 -3.90 4.18
N ASN A 92 -5.53 -3.81 2.89
CA ASN A 92 -5.85 -4.98 2.07
C ASN A 92 -4.61 -5.85 1.81
N GLU A 93 -3.45 -5.25 1.58
CA GLU A 93 -2.18 -5.96 1.43
C GLU A 93 -1.79 -6.68 2.74
N GLN A 94 -1.91 -6.02 3.89
CA GLN A 94 -1.67 -6.64 5.19
C GLN A 94 -2.60 -7.83 5.43
N LYS A 95 -3.90 -7.68 5.17
CA LYS A 95 -4.87 -8.78 5.28
C LYS A 95 -4.55 -9.94 4.35
N ALA A 96 -4.18 -9.65 3.09
CA ALA A 96 -3.83 -10.68 2.12
C ALA A 96 -2.55 -11.42 2.52
N GLU A 97 -1.56 -10.71 3.08
CA GLU A 97 -0.34 -11.33 3.58
C GLU A 97 -0.58 -12.16 4.84
N GLU A 98 -1.39 -11.68 5.78
CA GLU A 98 -1.81 -12.45 6.95
C GLU A 98 -2.58 -13.71 6.53
N GLU A 99 -3.51 -13.61 5.58
CA GLU A 99 -4.26 -14.76 5.08
C GLU A 99 -3.34 -15.77 4.36
N ARG A 100 -2.35 -15.29 3.60
CA ARG A 100 -1.36 -16.16 2.95
C ARG A 100 -0.50 -16.89 3.98
N ARG A 101 0.02 -16.17 4.99
CA ARG A 101 0.80 -16.77 6.08
C ARG A 101 -0.02 -17.81 6.87
N ALA A 102 -1.28 -17.49 7.18
CA ALA A 102 -2.18 -18.41 7.87
C ALA A 102 -2.46 -19.69 7.05
N LYS A 103 -2.65 -19.56 5.72
CA LYS A 103 -2.81 -20.72 4.83
C LYS A 103 -1.54 -21.56 4.75
N GLU A 104 -0.38 -20.93 4.61
CA GLU A 104 0.91 -21.64 4.60
C GLU A 104 1.17 -22.41 5.90
N GLU A 105 0.85 -21.80 7.05
CA GLU A 105 0.99 -22.45 8.36
C GLU A 105 -0.03 -23.60 8.54
N GLN A 106 -1.25 -23.43 8.05
CA GLN A 106 -2.27 -24.47 8.07
C GLN A 106 -1.86 -25.66 7.18
N ASP A 107 -1.36 -25.40 5.98
CA ASP A 107 -0.91 -26.44 5.05
C ASP A 107 0.35 -27.15 5.58
N LYS A 108 1.28 -26.43 6.21
CA LYS A 108 2.43 -27.03 6.89
C LYS A 108 1.97 -27.96 8.01
N THR A 109 1.03 -27.50 8.85
CA THR A 109 0.48 -28.31 9.95
C THR A 109 -0.22 -29.56 9.43
N LYS A 110 -1.04 -29.44 8.38
CA LYS A 110 -1.70 -30.59 7.73
C LYS A 110 -0.69 -31.60 7.20
N ARG A 111 0.34 -31.16 6.48
CA ARG A 111 1.41 -32.04 5.96
C ARG A 111 2.11 -32.79 7.09
N LEU A 112 2.43 -32.12 8.20
CA LEU A 112 3.04 -32.77 9.36
C LEU A 112 2.12 -33.83 10.00
N GLN A 113 0.82 -33.54 10.09
CA GLN A 113 -0.18 -34.49 10.59
C GLN A 113 -0.33 -35.71 9.67
N GLU A 114 -0.38 -35.50 8.35
CA GLU A 114 -0.44 -36.58 7.36
C GLU A 114 0.81 -37.47 7.42
N LEU A 115 2.00 -36.87 7.54
CA LEU A 115 3.25 -37.61 7.75
C LEU A 115 3.21 -38.42 9.05
N ALA A 116 2.74 -37.83 10.16
CA ALA A 116 2.60 -38.52 11.43
C ALA A 116 1.64 -39.71 11.34
N ALA A 117 0.52 -39.56 10.61
CA ALA A 117 -0.47 -40.60 10.39
C ALA A 117 0.03 -41.72 9.46
N SER A 118 0.93 -41.42 8.52
CA SER A 118 1.53 -42.40 7.62
C SER A 118 2.54 -43.34 8.30
N LEU A 119 3.04 -42.95 9.48
CA LEU A 119 4.01 -43.74 10.21
C LEU A 119 3.35 -44.99 10.84
N PRO A 120 4.00 -46.16 10.77
CA PRO A 120 3.45 -47.37 11.35
C PRO A 120 3.28 -47.23 12.87
N MET A 121 2.25 -47.89 13.38
CA MET A 121 1.94 -47.90 14.82
C MET A 121 3.13 -48.42 15.62
N GLU A 122 3.46 -47.70 16.70
CA GLU A 122 4.60 -48.04 17.55
C GLU A 122 4.44 -49.44 18.15
N PRO A 123 5.43 -50.34 17.99
CA PRO A 123 5.35 -51.70 18.51
C PRO A 123 5.33 -51.71 20.06
N ALA A 124 4.57 -52.64 20.62
CA ALA A 124 4.45 -52.82 22.07
C ALA A 124 5.79 -53.25 22.69
N ALA A 125 5.99 -52.95 23.99
CA ALA A 125 7.25 -53.26 24.70
C ALA A 125 7.59 -54.77 24.75
N GLY A 126 6.62 -55.64 24.50
CA GLY A 126 6.76 -57.09 24.48
C GLY A 126 6.92 -57.71 23.08
N GLU A 127 6.91 -56.93 22.00
CA GLU A 127 7.19 -57.46 20.65
C GLU A 127 8.68 -57.82 20.52
N THR A 128 8.96 -58.97 19.90
CA THR A 128 10.32 -59.38 19.56
C THR A 128 10.78 -58.67 18.28
N ASN A 129 12.09 -58.51 18.11
CA ASN A 129 12.69 -57.90 16.91
C ASN A 129 12.36 -56.40 16.72
N ILE A 130 12.52 -55.60 17.77
CA ILE A 130 12.34 -54.14 17.78
C ILE A 130 13.67 -53.40 17.89
N ALA A 131 13.77 -52.23 17.27
CA ALA A 131 14.82 -51.24 17.48
C ALA A 131 14.26 -50.07 18.30
N ILE A 132 15.01 -49.63 19.31
CA ILE A 132 14.69 -48.46 20.13
C ILE A 132 15.58 -47.31 19.67
N VAL A 133 14.96 -46.28 19.12
CA VAL A 133 15.68 -45.13 18.57
C VAL A 133 15.41 -43.91 19.44
N ARG A 134 16.48 -43.34 20.01
CA ARG A 134 16.43 -42.08 20.75
C ARG A 134 16.86 -40.95 19.83
N VAL A 135 15.94 -40.07 19.49
CA VAL A 135 16.19 -38.91 18.64
C VAL A 135 16.44 -37.70 19.54
N ARG A 136 17.60 -37.07 19.40
CA ARG A 136 17.92 -35.75 19.97
C ARG A 136 17.68 -34.70 18.90
N PHE A 137 16.80 -33.75 19.17
CA PHE A 137 16.47 -32.64 18.27
C PHE A 137 17.31 -31.38 18.59
N PRO A 138 17.45 -30.44 17.64
CA PRO A 138 18.18 -29.18 17.83
C PRO A 138 17.63 -28.29 18.95
N ASP A 139 16.33 -28.38 19.24
CA ASP A 139 15.63 -27.67 20.32
C ASP A 139 16.00 -28.18 21.73
N GLY A 140 16.87 -29.20 21.83
CA GLY A 140 17.26 -29.85 23.07
C GLY A 140 16.27 -30.92 23.55
N ASN A 141 15.12 -31.08 22.86
CA ASN A 141 14.16 -32.13 23.17
C ASN A 141 14.70 -33.49 22.72
N MET A 142 14.29 -34.52 23.45
CA MET A 142 14.59 -35.89 23.11
C MET A 142 13.29 -36.69 23.03
N GLN A 143 13.13 -37.45 21.95
CA GLN A 143 12.03 -38.40 21.82
C GLN A 143 12.57 -39.80 21.62
N LEU A 144 11.90 -40.75 22.27
CA LEU A 144 12.18 -42.16 22.12
C LEU A 144 11.00 -42.77 21.38
N ARG A 145 11.31 -43.52 20.31
CA ARG A 145 10.30 -44.28 19.57
C ARG A 145 10.85 -45.65 19.23
N ARG A 146 9.98 -46.66 19.29
CA ARG A 146 10.29 -48.03 18.85
C ARG A 146 9.92 -48.21 17.39
N PHE A 147 10.72 -48.99 16.68
CA PHE A 147 10.52 -49.38 15.28
C PHE A 147 10.67 -50.90 15.16
N ARG A 148 9.96 -51.54 14.26
CA ARG A 148 10.18 -52.97 13.99
C ARG A 148 11.44 -53.13 13.15
N MET A 149 12.25 -54.16 13.41
CA MET A 149 13.45 -54.40 12.61
C MET A 149 13.15 -54.71 11.14
N SER A 150 11.93 -55.18 10.83
CA SER A 150 11.45 -55.40 9.47
C SER A 150 11.03 -54.11 8.74
N GLU A 151 10.90 -52.98 9.43
CA GLU A 151 10.49 -51.71 8.83
C GLU A 151 11.66 -51.01 8.15
N PRO A 152 11.40 -50.22 7.08
CA PRO A 152 12.43 -49.48 6.38
C PRO A 152 13.00 -48.32 7.22
N LEU A 153 14.28 -48.01 7.03
CA LEU A 153 14.95 -46.86 7.66
C LEU A 153 14.23 -45.52 7.36
N ARG A 154 13.55 -45.43 6.20
CA ARG A 154 12.66 -44.32 5.82
C ARG A 154 11.68 -43.95 6.93
N ASN A 155 11.18 -44.89 7.73
CA ASN A 155 10.24 -44.59 8.81
C ASN A 155 10.87 -43.75 9.93
N ILE A 156 12.18 -43.91 10.18
CA ILE A 156 12.92 -43.05 11.12
C ILE A 156 13.02 -41.63 10.54
N ALA A 157 13.35 -41.50 9.26
CA ALA A 157 13.43 -40.21 8.58
C ALA A 157 12.06 -39.50 8.56
N LEU A 158 11.00 -40.20 8.17
CA LEU A 158 9.61 -39.71 8.21
C LEU A 158 9.18 -39.32 9.64
N PHE A 159 9.66 -40.01 10.67
CA PHE A 159 9.38 -39.64 12.05
C PHE A 159 10.02 -38.29 12.41
N VAL A 160 11.28 -38.08 12.03
CA VAL A 160 11.96 -36.79 12.20
C VAL A 160 11.21 -35.68 11.44
N GLU A 161 10.80 -35.94 10.19
CA GLU A 161 10.02 -35.00 9.39
C GLU A 161 8.65 -34.67 10.00
N SER A 162 7.94 -35.67 10.54
CA SER A 162 6.64 -35.49 11.21
C SER A 162 6.72 -34.59 12.45
N LYS A 163 7.91 -34.41 13.02
CA LYS A 163 8.17 -33.54 14.17
C LYS A 163 8.57 -32.12 13.76
N GLY A 164 8.57 -31.82 12.47
CA GLY A 164 8.87 -30.49 11.91
C GLY A 164 10.29 -30.33 11.39
N TYR A 165 11.11 -31.39 11.46
CA TYR A 165 12.51 -31.37 11.06
C TYR A 165 12.66 -32.00 9.67
N SER A 166 12.57 -31.19 8.61
CA SER A 166 12.71 -31.66 7.23
C SER A 166 14.14 -32.08 6.91
N LEU A 167 14.31 -33.15 6.13
CA LEU A 167 15.61 -33.60 5.63
C LEU A 167 16.27 -32.60 4.66
N ASP A 168 15.52 -31.63 4.15
CA ASP A 168 16.07 -30.56 3.32
C ASP A 168 16.89 -29.57 4.15
N THR A 169 16.43 -29.24 5.35
CA THR A 169 17.07 -28.27 6.26
C THR A 169 17.92 -28.91 7.36
N HIS A 170 17.71 -30.20 7.66
CA HIS A 170 18.39 -30.89 8.75
C HIS A 170 19.14 -32.14 8.26
N ARG A 171 20.20 -32.51 8.98
CA ARG A 171 20.94 -33.78 8.85
C ARG A 171 20.69 -34.64 10.06
N ILE A 172 20.66 -35.95 9.84
CA ILE A 172 20.50 -36.95 10.91
C ILE A 172 21.83 -37.68 11.05
N TRP A 173 22.44 -37.63 12.23
CA TRP A 173 23.70 -38.27 12.57
C TRP A 173 23.50 -39.47 13.49
N THR A 174 24.22 -40.56 13.22
CA THR A 174 24.35 -41.67 14.18
C THR A 174 25.29 -41.28 15.32
N SER A 175 25.04 -41.84 16.52
CA SER A 175 25.92 -41.65 17.67
C SER A 175 27.19 -42.50 17.65
N ASP A 176 27.22 -43.52 16.79
CA ASP A 176 28.38 -44.39 16.60
C ASP A 176 29.60 -43.61 16.07
N MET A 177 30.81 -44.09 16.39
CA MET A 177 32.07 -43.46 15.97
C MET A 177 32.74 -44.32 14.87
N PRO A 178 32.95 -43.78 13.66
CA PRO A 178 32.72 -42.40 13.24
C PRO A 178 31.23 -42.08 13.01
N MET A 179 30.82 -40.84 13.34
CA MET A 179 29.47 -40.35 13.11
C MET A 179 29.14 -40.40 11.62
N LYS A 180 27.99 -41.00 11.27
CA LYS A 180 27.53 -41.15 9.89
C LYS A 180 26.22 -40.41 9.68
N ASN A 181 26.10 -39.73 8.54
CA ASN A 181 24.84 -39.12 8.15
C ASN A 181 23.90 -40.24 7.66
N VAL A 182 22.78 -40.44 8.36
CA VAL A 182 21.85 -41.55 8.14
C VAL A 182 21.28 -41.55 6.72
N VAL A 183 20.99 -40.38 6.16
CA VAL A 183 20.38 -40.23 4.83
C VAL A 183 21.39 -40.48 3.72
N GLU A 184 22.65 -40.09 3.93
CA GLU A 184 23.72 -40.23 2.94
C GLU A 184 24.42 -41.58 3.00
N SER A 185 24.46 -42.21 4.18
CA SER A 185 25.27 -43.41 4.43
C SER A 185 24.48 -44.71 4.30
N TYR A 186 23.14 -44.65 4.32
CA TYR A 186 22.27 -45.82 4.28
C TYR A 186 21.16 -45.66 3.23
N ASP A 187 20.74 -46.78 2.65
CA ASP A 187 19.56 -46.82 1.79
C ASP A 187 18.28 -46.80 2.63
N LEU A 188 17.50 -45.72 2.51
CA LEU A 188 16.26 -45.50 3.25
C LEU A 188 15.21 -46.58 3.01
N ASN A 189 15.25 -47.27 1.87
CA ASN A 189 14.23 -48.28 1.54
C ASN A 189 14.55 -49.67 2.10
N ARG A 190 15.77 -49.90 2.64
CA ARG A 190 16.13 -51.17 3.28
C ARG A 190 15.58 -51.26 4.70
N SER A 191 15.25 -52.48 5.12
CA SER A 191 14.77 -52.74 6.48
C SER A 191 15.89 -52.55 7.50
N LEU A 192 15.57 -52.12 8.73
CA LEU A 192 16.55 -51.93 9.80
C LEU A 192 17.39 -53.20 10.06
N ALA A 193 16.80 -54.39 9.90
CA ALA A 193 17.50 -55.67 9.98
C ALA A 193 18.57 -55.83 8.89
N ASP A 194 18.26 -55.48 7.64
CA ASP A 194 19.18 -55.65 6.49
C ASP A 194 20.41 -54.76 6.60
N ILE A 195 20.24 -53.56 7.17
CA ILE A 195 21.31 -52.60 7.42
C ILE A 195 22.05 -52.87 8.73
N LYS A 196 21.67 -53.93 9.45
CA LYS A 196 22.20 -54.28 10.77
C LYS A 196 22.12 -53.11 11.76
N TRP A 197 20.98 -52.40 11.73
CA TRP A 197 20.76 -51.27 12.62
C TRP A 197 20.80 -51.73 14.09
N PRO A 198 21.45 -51.01 15.01
CA PRO A 198 21.54 -51.41 16.41
C PRO A 198 20.16 -51.48 17.08
N VAL A 199 19.99 -52.45 17.98
CA VAL A 199 18.75 -52.64 18.75
C VAL A 199 18.44 -51.41 19.63
N ARG A 200 19.47 -50.69 20.07
CA ARG A 200 19.35 -49.42 20.78
C ARG A 200 20.34 -48.45 20.16
N GLU A 201 19.83 -47.40 19.52
CA GLU A 201 20.65 -46.38 18.88
C GLU A 201 20.18 -44.99 19.30
N GLN A 202 21.14 -44.07 19.47
CA GLN A 202 20.84 -42.65 19.58
C GLN A 202 21.20 -41.96 18.26
N ILE A 203 20.29 -41.13 17.77
CA ILE A 203 20.53 -40.26 16.62
C ILE A 203 20.40 -38.80 17.03
N THR A 204 21.18 -37.94 16.40
CA THR A 204 21.16 -36.50 16.61
C THR A 204 20.76 -35.81 15.31
N VAL A 205 19.79 -34.92 15.40
CA VAL A 205 19.33 -34.09 14.29
C VAL A 205 20.00 -32.72 14.44
N ASP A 206 20.73 -32.29 13.41
CA ASP A 206 21.41 -31.00 13.34
C ASP A 206 20.95 -30.21 12.12
N GLU A 207 21.02 -28.88 12.17
CA GLU A 207 20.78 -28.01 11.01
C GLU A 207 21.93 -28.12 9.99
N LYS A 208 21.62 -27.95 8.70
CA LYS A 208 22.59 -28.02 7.59
C LYS A 208 23.49 -26.80 7.48
#